data_AF-A0A2I8AEF1-F1
#
_entry.id   AF-A0A2I8AEF1-F1
#
_cell.length_a   1.000
_cell.length_b   1.000
_cell.length_c   1.000
_cell.angle_alpha   90.00
_cell.angle_beta   90.00
_cell.angle_gamma   90.00
#
_symmetry.space_group_name_H-M   'P 1'
#
loop_
_entity.id
_entity.type
_entity.pdbx_description
1 polymer ?
#
loop_
_entity_poly.entity_id
_entity_poly.type
_entity_poly.pdbx_seq_one_letter_code
_entity_poly.pdbx_strand_id
1 'polypeptide(L)'
;MEELKPLERLQVQDGLLINAEKWQRSHNYHRQRQNIHYQSLNQPGIVYGLGVCLIPVPQGISSQYNDGRWLQIQPGLAIDIHGNPIIVPQAIDFHVSADITEDKPRLIYLVVSYVDPDDLQRQKVAEFEPESFRIEEKTTPPNALEVELCRIVLQPGLIPLKNPQDVFYPDLNSLDLRYRPIARSRHSAVVRVAYLQPNTPEVSDHFANLCYLLKASEHLTQTIQGSGSVDRIPLHLQHIDQAVFYDLLFTTGNQPLSLDTQELTNLKSYLDAGGVLLVESPTDAIDRLDSVVDIADKFNTPLEDLRKLDRNHPMRTNPFLFAALPVINQKPIQILIAGGIVLVIGDLSEAWGIDEKLTLPRETIRTAQELGINILHFAWSRKQMTQLQKQFISPPSNTPSTPTKPNALQNVFNKLEE
;
A
#
# COMPACT_ATOMS: atom_id res chain seq x y z
N MET A 1 8.92 1.16 -14.47
CA MET A 1 7.69 0.56 -15.02
C MET A 1 8.15 -0.30 -16.18
N GLU A 2 8.06 -1.62 -16.06
CA GLU A 2 8.36 -2.49 -17.19
C GLU A 2 7.44 -2.15 -18.36
N GLU A 3 7.96 -2.23 -19.57
CA GLU A 3 7.23 -1.92 -20.79
C GLU A 3 6.02 -2.86 -20.93
N LEU A 4 4.82 -2.30 -21.17
CA LEU A 4 3.61 -3.07 -21.41
C LEU A 4 3.75 -3.88 -22.70
N LYS A 5 4.06 -5.17 -22.58
CA LYS A 5 4.21 -6.09 -23.71
C LYS A 5 2.94 -6.93 -23.90
N PRO A 6 2.48 -7.16 -25.14
CA PRO A 6 1.37 -8.05 -25.41
C PRO A 6 1.72 -9.48 -25.00
N LEU A 7 0.73 -10.25 -24.53
CA LEU A 7 0.90 -11.68 -24.32
C LEU A 7 0.97 -12.41 -25.67
N GLU A 8 2.02 -13.20 -25.86
CA GLU A 8 2.23 -13.96 -27.10
C GLU A 8 1.83 -15.42 -26.92
N ARG A 9 0.86 -15.87 -27.71
CA ARG A 9 0.39 -17.26 -27.71
C ARG A 9 1.00 -18.04 -28.87
N LEU A 10 1.37 -19.30 -28.64
CA LEU A 10 1.78 -20.21 -29.71
C LEU A 10 0.65 -20.41 -30.72
N GLN A 11 0.92 -20.15 -32.00
CA GLN A 11 0.00 -20.43 -33.09
C GLN A 11 0.06 -21.92 -33.43
N VAL A 12 -1.07 -22.61 -33.32
CA VAL A 12 -1.20 -24.04 -33.63
C VAL A 12 -1.65 -24.21 -35.08
N GLN A 13 -0.92 -25.01 -35.85
CA GLN A 13 -1.20 -25.34 -37.24
C GLN A 13 -0.89 -26.82 -37.50
N ASP A 14 -1.49 -27.39 -38.54
CA ASP A 14 -1.23 -28.79 -38.91
C ASP A 14 0.25 -29.00 -39.26
N GLY A 15 0.80 -30.12 -38.78
CA GLY A 15 2.23 -30.42 -38.94
C GLY A 15 3.17 -29.61 -38.05
N LEU A 16 2.65 -28.83 -37.08
CA LEU A 16 3.49 -28.13 -36.11
C LEU A 16 4.31 -29.13 -35.28
N LEU A 17 5.64 -29.10 -35.45
CA LEU A 17 6.56 -29.85 -34.58
C LEU A 17 6.55 -29.24 -33.17
N ILE A 18 6.16 -30.04 -32.18
CA ILE A 18 6.24 -29.71 -30.75
C ILE A 18 7.59 -30.17 -30.20
N ASN A 19 8.36 -29.22 -29.67
CA ASN A 19 9.60 -29.45 -28.94
C ASN A 19 9.48 -28.87 -27.52
N ALA A 20 10.49 -29.11 -26.68
CA ALA A 20 10.49 -28.65 -25.29
C ALA A 20 10.31 -27.12 -25.18
N GLU A 21 10.97 -26.34 -26.05
CA GLU A 21 10.86 -24.88 -26.05
C GLU A 21 9.43 -24.39 -26.34
N LYS A 22 8.79 -24.90 -27.39
CA LYS A 22 7.40 -24.53 -27.73
C LYS A 22 6.42 -24.98 -26.65
N TRP A 23 6.66 -26.14 -26.05
CA TRP A 23 5.87 -26.64 -24.93
C TRP A 23 6.00 -25.72 -23.71
N GLN A 24 7.22 -25.36 -23.33
CA GLN A 24 7.52 -24.45 -22.22
C GLN A 24 6.89 -23.07 -22.47
N ARG A 25 7.03 -22.52 -23.68
CA ARG A 25 6.41 -21.24 -24.05
C ARG A 25 4.89 -21.27 -23.93
N SER A 26 4.25 -22.36 -24.32
CA SER A 26 2.79 -22.52 -24.17
C SER A 26 2.37 -22.56 -22.69
N HIS A 27 3.11 -23.26 -21.84
CA HIS A 27 2.82 -23.32 -20.39
C HIS A 27 3.07 -21.98 -19.70
N ASN A 28 4.18 -21.31 -20.05
CA ASN A 28 4.50 -19.98 -19.55
C ASN A 28 3.42 -18.95 -19.93
N TYR A 29 2.87 -19.01 -21.14
CA TYR A 29 1.73 -18.16 -21.53
C TYR A 29 0.52 -18.34 -20.59
N HIS A 30 0.16 -19.59 -20.27
CA HIS A 30 -0.95 -19.87 -19.35
C HIS A 30 -0.64 -19.41 -17.92
N ARG A 31 0.58 -19.67 -17.42
CA ARG A 31 1.06 -19.20 -16.10
C ARG A 31 1.01 -17.68 -16.02
N GLN A 32 1.57 -16.97 -17.00
CA GLN A 32 1.54 -15.50 -17.07
C GLN A 32 0.11 -14.94 -17.09
N ARG A 33 -0.78 -15.54 -17.88
CA ARG A 33 -2.19 -15.10 -17.94
C ARG A 33 -2.91 -15.32 -16.60
N GLN A 34 -2.65 -16.43 -15.91
CA GLN A 34 -3.18 -16.70 -14.58
C GLN A 34 -2.64 -15.71 -13.55
N ASN A 35 -1.34 -15.45 -13.58
CA ASN A 35 -0.66 -14.50 -12.70
C ASN A 35 -1.22 -13.08 -12.89
N ILE A 36 -1.39 -12.63 -14.14
CA ILE A 36 -2.03 -11.34 -14.44
C ILE A 36 -3.45 -11.27 -13.88
N HIS A 37 -4.24 -12.34 -14.04
CA HIS A 37 -5.58 -12.39 -13.49
C HIS A 37 -5.59 -12.28 -11.97
N TYR A 38 -4.72 -13.03 -11.28
CA TYR A 38 -4.59 -12.95 -9.82
C TYR A 38 -4.14 -11.56 -9.36
N GLN A 39 -3.07 -11.02 -9.96
CA GLN A 39 -2.53 -9.70 -9.65
C GLN A 39 -3.54 -8.58 -9.90
N SER A 40 -4.47 -8.75 -10.84
CA SER A 40 -5.50 -7.75 -11.12
C SER A 40 -6.57 -7.69 -10.03
N LEU A 41 -6.84 -8.81 -9.36
CA LEU A 41 -8.01 -8.96 -8.49
C LEU A 41 -7.68 -9.21 -7.02
N ASN A 42 -6.47 -9.65 -6.70
CA ASN A 42 -6.11 -10.11 -5.36
C ASN A 42 -4.83 -9.43 -4.84
N GLN A 43 -4.73 -9.37 -3.51
CA GLN A 43 -3.51 -9.06 -2.78
C GLN A 43 -2.80 -10.36 -2.38
N PRO A 44 -1.46 -10.34 -2.31
CA PRO A 44 -0.69 -11.48 -1.83
C PRO A 44 -0.96 -11.74 -0.35
N GLY A 45 -0.64 -12.94 0.11
CA GLY A 45 -0.72 -13.32 1.51
C GLY A 45 -1.08 -14.78 1.72
N ILE A 46 -1.35 -15.11 2.98
CA ILE A 46 -1.74 -16.44 3.43
C ILE A 46 -3.20 -16.67 3.08
N VAL A 47 -3.46 -17.77 2.36
CA VAL A 47 -4.81 -18.23 2.01
C VAL A 47 -5.37 -19.11 3.13
N TYR A 48 -4.54 -20.03 3.64
CA TYR A 48 -4.93 -20.98 4.67
C TYR A 48 -3.70 -21.54 5.40
N GLY A 49 -3.85 -21.86 6.70
CA GLY A 49 -2.82 -22.56 7.47
C GLY A 49 -1.61 -21.68 7.77
N LEU A 50 -0.39 -22.24 7.59
CA LEU A 50 0.90 -21.56 7.80
C LEU A 50 1.03 -20.94 9.20
N GLY A 51 0.48 -21.61 10.21
CA GLY A 51 0.67 -21.24 11.61
C GLY A 51 2.11 -21.51 12.05
N VAL A 52 2.53 -20.86 13.13
CA VAL A 52 3.84 -21.10 13.76
C VAL A 52 3.60 -21.42 15.22
N CYS A 53 4.15 -22.52 15.70
CA CYS A 53 4.07 -22.90 17.11
C CYS A 53 5.44 -23.27 17.67
N LEU A 54 5.59 -23.18 19.00
CA LEU A 54 6.79 -23.64 19.68
C LEU A 54 6.78 -25.17 19.81
N ILE A 55 7.95 -25.77 19.60
CA ILE A 55 8.16 -27.20 19.82
C ILE A 55 9.37 -27.44 20.72
N PRO A 56 9.43 -28.58 21.43
CA PRO A 56 10.67 -29.00 22.05
C PRO A 56 11.74 -29.27 21.00
N VAL A 57 13.00 -29.30 21.43
CA VAL A 57 14.14 -29.65 20.58
C VAL A 57 13.91 -31.04 19.95
N PRO A 58 14.00 -31.18 18.61
CA PRO A 58 13.86 -32.46 17.95
C PRO A 58 14.91 -33.48 18.42
N GLN A 59 14.55 -34.77 18.36
CA GLN A 59 15.47 -35.84 18.78
C GLN A 59 16.68 -35.93 17.83
N GLY A 60 17.87 -36.18 18.39
CA GLY A 60 19.10 -36.38 17.61
C GLY A 60 19.83 -35.09 17.19
N ILE A 61 19.35 -33.92 17.62
CA ILE A 61 20.00 -32.63 17.40
C ILE A 61 21.13 -32.40 18.42
N SER A 62 22.22 -31.77 17.97
CA SER A 62 23.36 -31.39 18.83
C SER A 62 22.93 -30.50 20.00
N SER A 63 23.57 -30.68 21.16
CA SER A 63 23.28 -29.91 22.38
C SER A 63 23.43 -28.40 22.20
N GLN A 64 24.21 -27.95 21.21
CA GLN A 64 24.37 -26.53 20.90
C GLN A 64 23.08 -25.84 20.42
N TYR A 65 22.09 -26.61 19.96
CA TYR A 65 20.77 -26.11 19.54
C TYR A 65 19.69 -26.38 20.59
N ASN A 66 20.06 -26.72 21.82
CA ASN A 66 19.14 -26.88 22.94
C ASN A 66 18.96 -25.55 23.69
N ASP A 67 18.50 -24.53 22.97
CA ASP A 67 18.35 -23.15 23.44
C ASP A 67 16.87 -22.72 23.57
N GLY A 68 15.93 -23.64 23.32
CA GLY A 68 14.49 -23.38 23.36
C GLY A 68 14.00 -22.48 22.22
N ARG A 69 14.68 -22.48 21.07
CA ARG A 69 14.33 -21.66 19.88
C ARG A 69 13.81 -22.47 18.70
N TRP A 70 13.22 -23.62 18.99
CA TRP A 70 12.61 -24.48 17.98
C TRP A 70 11.16 -24.11 17.77
N LEU A 71 10.85 -23.88 16.50
CA LEU A 71 9.53 -23.59 15.97
C LEU A 71 9.10 -24.73 15.06
N GLN A 72 7.79 -24.86 14.87
CA GLN A 72 7.23 -25.67 13.81
C GLN A 72 6.29 -24.81 12.97
N ILE A 73 6.62 -24.71 11.69
CA ILE A 73 5.75 -24.12 10.68
C ILE A 73 4.72 -25.18 10.30
N GLN A 74 3.44 -24.85 10.45
CA GLN A 74 2.33 -25.73 10.12
C GLN A 74 2.03 -25.72 8.62
N PRO A 75 1.44 -26.81 8.07
CA PRO A 75 1.05 -26.86 6.67
C PRO A 75 0.13 -25.70 6.26
N GLY A 76 0.18 -25.32 4.99
CA GLY A 76 -0.70 -24.30 4.45
C GLY A 76 -0.32 -23.80 3.06
N LEU A 77 -1.02 -22.74 2.66
CA LEU A 77 -0.92 -22.12 1.35
C LEU A 77 -0.82 -20.61 1.50
N ALA A 78 0.14 -20.01 0.81
CA ALA A 78 0.21 -18.59 0.55
C ALA A 78 0.34 -18.32 -0.96
N ILE A 79 0.15 -17.07 -1.35
CA ILE A 79 0.38 -16.60 -2.73
C ILE A 79 1.20 -15.31 -2.66
N ASP A 80 2.29 -15.24 -3.43
CA ASP A 80 3.16 -14.06 -3.49
C ASP A 80 2.57 -12.92 -4.35
N ILE A 81 3.26 -11.77 -4.42
CA ILE A 81 2.81 -10.61 -5.23
C ILE A 81 2.71 -10.91 -6.72
N HIS A 82 3.42 -11.92 -7.21
CA HIS A 82 3.39 -12.33 -8.60
C HIS A 82 2.28 -13.34 -8.90
N GLY A 83 1.56 -13.83 -7.89
CA GLY A 83 0.52 -14.83 -8.05
C GLY A 83 1.04 -16.26 -8.00
N ASN A 84 2.29 -16.48 -7.59
CA ASN A 84 2.86 -17.81 -7.47
C ASN A 84 2.38 -18.46 -6.15
N PRO A 85 1.84 -19.68 -6.19
CA PRO A 85 1.42 -20.41 -5.00
C PRO A 85 2.64 -20.91 -4.22
N ILE A 86 2.59 -20.77 -2.90
CA ILE A 86 3.58 -21.26 -1.94
C ILE A 86 2.89 -22.31 -1.09
N ILE A 87 3.17 -23.59 -1.37
CA ILE A 87 2.54 -24.72 -0.70
C ILE A 87 3.52 -25.33 0.29
N VAL A 88 3.18 -25.28 1.57
CA VAL A 88 3.89 -26.01 2.63
C VAL A 88 3.04 -27.24 2.96
N PRO A 89 3.37 -28.44 2.43
CA PRO A 89 2.46 -29.58 2.48
C PRO A 89 2.48 -30.31 3.84
N GLN A 90 3.56 -30.16 4.61
CA GLN A 90 3.79 -30.86 5.88
C GLN A 90 4.40 -29.88 6.89
N ALA A 91 4.32 -30.23 8.17
CA ALA A 91 4.92 -29.45 9.22
C ALA A 91 6.45 -29.46 9.10
N ILE A 92 7.09 -28.32 9.36
CA ILE A 92 8.54 -28.14 9.22
C ILE A 92 9.08 -27.60 10.52
N ASP A 93 10.00 -28.36 11.11
CA ASP A 93 10.76 -27.92 12.28
C ASP A 93 11.82 -26.91 11.82
N PHE A 94 11.89 -25.78 12.52
CA PHE A 94 12.76 -24.66 12.18
C PHE A 94 13.42 -24.11 13.45
N HIS A 95 14.74 -23.97 13.41
CA HIS A 95 15.50 -23.37 14.51
C HIS A 95 15.79 -21.91 14.19
N VAL A 96 15.47 -21.01 15.13
CA VAL A 96 15.82 -19.59 15.01
C VAL A 96 17.28 -19.39 15.38
N SER A 97 18.11 -19.09 14.38
CA SER A 97 19.57 -19.04 14.49
C SER A 97 20.14 -17.63 14.70
N ALA A 98 19.27 -16.63 14.81
CA ALA A 98 19.64 -15.23 14.96
C ALA A 98 20.64 -15.01 16.11
N ASP A 99 21.72 -14.29 15.79
CA ASP A 99 22.75 -13.92 16.76
C ASP A 99 22.18 -12.95 17.82
N ILE A 100 22.47 -13.29 19.07
CA ILE A 100 22.00 -12.67 20.33
C ILE A 100 23.15 -12.12 21.17
N THR A 101 24.35 -12.04 20.60
CA THR A 101 25.54 -11.46 21.24
C THR A 101 25.50 -9.94 21.32
N GLU A 102 24.57 -9.30 20.62
CA GLU A 102 24.40 -7.84 20.64
C GLU A 102 23.60 -7.37 21.86
N ASP A 103 23.98 -6.21 22.42
CA ASP A 103 23.39 -5.64 23.64
C ASP A 103 21.95 -5.11 23.48
N LYS A 104 21.35 -5.21 22.29
CA LYS A 104 20.03 -4.63 22.01
C LYS A 104 19.03 -5.68 21.51
N PRO A 105 17.75 -5.58 21.92
CA PRO A 105 16.71 -6.41 21.34
C PRO A 105 16.65 -6.29 19.82
N ARG A 106 16.43 -7.42 19.15
CA ARG A 106 16.43 -7.53 17.69
C ARG A 106 15.12 -8.10 17.20
N LEU A 107 14.55 -7.46 16.18
CA LEU A 107 13.36 -7.95 15.51
C LEU A 107 13.74 -8.95 14.42
N ILE A 108 13.22 -10.17 14.54
CA ILE A 108 13.37 -11.25 13.57
C ILE A 108 12.03 -11.48 12.88
N TYR A 109 12.08 -11.65 11.57
CA TYR A 109 10.96 -12.03 10.72
C TYR A 109 11.17 -13.46 10.26
N LEU A 110 10.14 -14.30 10.36
CA LEU A 110 10.11 -15.59 9.70
C LEU A 110 9.25 -15.45 8.45
N VAL A 111 9.81 -15.77 7.29
CA VAL A 111 9.14 -15.59 5.99
C VAL A 111 9.14 -16.88 5.20
N VAL A 112 8.17 -17.01 4.29
CA VAL A 112 8.14 -18.03 3.25
C VAL A 112 8.11 -17.38 1.87
N SER A 113 8.82 -17.96 0.90
CA SER A 113 8.87 -17.49 -0.49
C SER A 113 8.74 -18.64 -1.49
N TYR A 114 8.23 -18.34 -2.68
CA TYR A 114 8.20 -19.26 -3.82
C TYR A 114 9.61 -19.46 -4.39
N VAL A 115 9.93 -20.67 -4.82
CA VAL A 115 11.16 -21.00 -5.52
C VAL A 115 10.81 -21.70 -6.82
N ASP A 116 11.20 -21.10 -7.95
CA ASP A 116 11.02 -21.75 -9.25
C ASP A 116 11.93 -22.98 -9.32
N PRO A 117 11.39 -24.18 -9.63
CA PRO A 117 12.20 -25.38 -9.81
C PRO A 117 13.34 -25.20 -10.83
N ASP A 118 13.13 -24.38 -11.87
CA ASP A 118 14.14 -24.13 -12.91
C ASP A 118 15.39 -23.42 -12.35
N ASP A 119 15.29 -22.72 -11.23
CA ASP A 119 16.41 -22.04 -10.56
C ASP A 119 17.24 -22.99 -9.67
N LEU A 120 16.76 -24.21 -9.43
CA LEU A 120 17.42 -25.17 -8.53
C LEU A 120 18.41 -26.04 -9.30
N GLN A 121 19.71 -25.92 -8.97
CA GLN A 121 20.71 -26.84 -9.47
C GLN A 121 20.56 -28.22 -8.78
N ARG A 122 19.96 -29.19 -9.48
CA ARG A 122 19.75 -30.55 -8.98
C ARG A 122 20.60 -31.59 -9.72
N GLN A 123 21.14 -32.54 -8.96
CA GLN A 123 21.99 -33.62 -9.50
C GLN A 123 21.19 -34.77 -10.15
N LYS A 124 19.87 -34.85 -9.93
CA LYS A 124 19.01 -35.89 -10.50
C LYS A 124 17.84 -35.26 -11.24
N VAL A 125 17.67 -35.64 -12.50
CA VAL A 125 16.53 -35.27 -13.33
C VAL A 125 15.36 -36.18 -12.94
N ALA A 126 14.31 -35.60 -12.37
CA ALA A 126 13.05 -36.29 -12.15
C ALA A 126 12.10 -36.00 -13.33
N GLU A 127 11.19 -36.93 -13.65
CA GLU A 127 10.16 -36.71 -14.67
C GLU A 127 9.14 -35.64 -14.25
N PHE A 128 8.92 -35.50 -12.94
CA PHE A 128 8.05 -34.49 -12.35
C PHE A 128 8.80 -33.71 -11.28
N GLU A 129 8.74 -32.39 -11.36
CA GLU A 129 9.32 -31.50 -10.36
C GLU A 129 8.21 -30.73 -9.64
N PRO A 130 8.06 -30.91 -8.31
CA PRO A 130 7.12 -30.11 -7.55
C PRO A 130 7.65 -28.67 -7.45
N GLU A 131 6.72 -27.72 -7.51
CA GLU A 131 6.98 -26.34 -7.08
C GLU A 131 7.56 -26.35 -5.65
N SER A 132 8.55 -25.49 -5.42
CA SER A 132 9.29 -25.46 -4.17
C SER A 132 9.06 -24.15 -3.46
N PHE A 133 9.41 -24.12 -2.18
CA PHE A 133 9.39 -22.93 -1.35
C PHE A 133 10.68 -22.87 -0.53
N ARG A 134 10.92 -21.70 0.06
CA ARG A 134 12.01 -21.48 1.01
C ARG A 134 11.48 -20.77 2.24
N ILE A 135 11.90 -21.22 3.42
CA ILE A 135 11.62 -20.59 4.71
C ILE A 135 12.92 -19.97 5.21
N GLU A 136 12.88 -18.69 5.55
CA GLU A 136 14.04 -17.92 5.98
C GLU A 136 13.72 -17.08 7.21
N GLU A 137 14.70 -16.93 8.09
CA GLU A 137 14.69 -15.88 9.10
C GLU A 137 15.41 -14.64 8.58
N LYS A 138 14.90 -13.45 8.91
CA LYS A 138 15.44 -12.17 8.45
C LYS A 138 15.46 -11.15 9.58
N THR A 139 16.45 -10.28 9.54
CA THR A 139 16.55 -9.09 10.43
C THR A 139 16.03 -7.82 9.77
N THR A 140 15.72 -7.88 8.47
CA THR A 140 15.11 -6.82 7.68
C THR A 140 13.66 -7.17 7.36
N PRO A 141 12.79 -6.17 7.16
CA PRO A 141 11.40 -6.41 6.76
C PRO A 141 11.29 -7.29 5.49
N PRO A 142 10.23 -8.09 5.36
CA PRO A 142 9.99 -8.90 4.17
C PRO A 142 9.91 -8.04 2.90
N ASN A 143 10.44 -8.55 1.79
CA ASN A 143 10.26 -7.93 0.48
C ASN A 143 8.91 -8.34 -0.15
N ALA A 144 8.59 -7.83 -1.34
CA ALA A 144 7.30 -8.08 -1.99
C ALA A 144 7.06 -9.54 -2.40
N LEU A 145 8.10 -10.37 -2.55
CA LEU A 145 8.01 -11.79 -2.92
C LEU A 145 7.86 -12.71 -1.70
N GLU A 146 8.01 -12.15 -0.51
CA GLU A 146 8.04 -12.89 0.74
C GLU A 146 6.72 -12.71 1.51
N VAL A 147 6.26 -13.79 2.12
CA VAL A 147 5.06 -13.79 2.96
C VAL A 147 5.49 -13.97 4.42
N GLU A 148 5.18 -12.99 5.26
CA GLU A 148 5.50 -13.03 6.70
C GLU A 148 4.65 -14.10 7.41
N LEU A 149 5.32 -15.04 8.08
CA LEU A 149 4.69 -16.08 8.90
C LEU A 149 4.52 -15.63 10.35
N CYS A 150 5.54 -14.99 10.90
CA CYS A 150 5.53 -14.37 12.22
C CYS A 150 6.72 -13.43 12.37
N ARG A 151 6.72 -12.64 13.45
CA ARG A 151 7.91 -11.95 13.91
C ARG A 151 8.15 -12.15 15.40
N ILE A 152 9.38 -11.92 15.84
CA ILE A 152 9.82 -12.13 17.23
C ILE A 152 10.79 -11.01 17.59
N VAL A 153 10.55 -10.33 18.70
CA VAL A 153 11.56 -9.43 19.28
C VAL A 153 12.42 -10.23 20.26
N LEU A 154 13.61 -10.62 19.83
CA LEU A 154 14.56 -11.38 20.67
C LEU A 154 15.34 -10.44 21.58
N GLN A 155 15.40 -10.75 22.87
CA GLN A 155 16.33 -10.11 23.80
C GLN A 155 17.77 -10.63 23.63
N PRO A 156 18.77 -9.81 24.00
CA PRO A 156 20.15 -10.27 24.18
C PRO A 156 20.25 -11.45 25.14
N GLY A 157 21.16 -12.38 24.85
CA GLY A 157 21.39 -13.57 25.68
C GLY A 157 20.51 -14.77 25.34
N LEU A 158 20.84 -15.90 25.97
CA LEU A 158 20.22 -17.22 25.73
C LEU A 158 18.89 -17.35 26.48
N ILE A 159 17.91 -16.54 26.07
CA ILE A 159 16.53 -16.60 26.59
C ILE A 159 15.69 -17.45 25.63
N PRO A 160 14.99 -18.50 26.12
CA PRO A 160 14.15 -19.36 25.30
C PRO A 160 12.92 -18.61 24.79
N LEU A 161 12.34 -19.12 23.70
CA LEU A 161 11.07 -18.59 23.20
C LEU A 161 9.91 -19.06 24.08
N LYS A 162 8.88 -18.22 24.18
CA LYS A 162 7.65 -18.52 24.91
C LYS A 162 6.41 -18.18 24.07
N ASN A 163 5.29 -18.84 24.38
CA ASN A 163 4.02 -18.42 23.82
C ASN A 163 3.61 -17.08 24.45
N PRO A 164 3.02 -16.15 23.70
CA PRO A 164 2.55 -14.89 24.25
C PRO A 164 1.45 -15.15 25.29
N GLN A 165 1.45 -14.39 26.39
CA GLN A 165 0.35 -14.41 27.36
C GLN A 165 -0.91 -13.74 26.77
N ASP A 166 -0.70 -12.65 26.02
CA ASP A 166 -1.71 -11.98 25.24
C ASP A 166 -1.27 -11.94 23.76
N VAL A 167 -2.04 -12.60 22.90
CA VAL A 167 -1.77 -12.68 21.45
C VAL A 167 -1.89 -11.32 20.74
N PHE A 168 -2.60 -10.35 21.35
CA PHE A 168 -2.72 -8.99 20.83
C PHE A 168 -1.58 -8.08 21.31
N TYR A 169 -0.84 -8.47 22.36
CA TYR A 169 0.32 -7.76 22.89
C TYR A 169 1.47 -8.73 23.23
N PRO A 170 2.10 -9.35 22.22
CA PRO A 170 3.21 -10.27 22.45
C PRO A 170 4.39 -9.57 23.14
N ASP A 171 4.89 -10.18 24.21
CA ASP A 171 6.11 -9.77 24.89
C ASP A 171 7.37 -10.05 24.06
N LEU A 172 8.50 -9.56 24.55
CA LEU A 172 9.82 -10.03 24.15
C LEU A 172 9.93 -11.57 24.21
N ASN A 173 10.71 -12.13 23.28
CA ASN A 173 10.92 -13.57 23.08
C ASN A 173 9.62 -14.37 22.87
N SER A 174 8.55 -13.71 22.42
CA SER A 174 7.27 -14.35 22.12
C SER A 174 6.94 -14.27 20.64
N LEU A 175 6.20 -15.27 20.15
CA LEU A 175 5.69 -15.26 18.79
C LEU A 175 4.66 -14.14 18.59
N ASP A 176 4.86 -13.30 17.58
CA ASP A 176 3.89 -12.29 17.14
C ASP A 176 3.34 -12.66 15.76
N LEU A 177 2.06 -13.02 15.74
CA LEU A 177 1.33 -13.45 14.55
C LEU A 177 0.43 -12.35 13.96
N ARG A 178 0.40 -11.15 14.56
CA ARG A 178 -0.58 -10.09 14.23
C ARG A 178 -0.40 -9.49 12.83
N TYR A 179 0.77 -9.69 12.24
CA TYR A 179 1.19 -9.00 11.00
C TYR A 179 1.28 -9.92 9.79
N ARG A 180 0.77 -11.15 9.94
CA ARG A 180 0.62 -12.11 8.85
C ARG A 180 -0.30 -11.51 7.78
N PRO A 181 0.19 -11.29 6.54
CA PRO A 181 -0.66 -10.80 5.47
C PRO A 181 -1.65 -11.90 5.09
N ILE A 182 -2.92 -11.55 5.02
CA ILE A 182 -3.99 -12.46 4.59
C ILE A 182 -4.33 -12.16 3.14
N ALA A 183 -4.38 -13.19 2.31
CA ALA A 183 -4.82 -13.05 0.93
C ALA A 183 -6.26 -12.52 0.90
N ARG A 184 -6.48 -11.43 0.17
CA ARG A 184 -7.79 -10.75 0.08
C ARG A 184 -7.99 -10.14 -1.30
N SER A 185 -9.22 -9.72 -1.59
CA SER A 185 -9.51 -8.94 -2.80
C SER A 185 -8.66 -7.67 -2.84
N ARG A 186 -8.18 -7.31 -4.02
CA ARG A 186 -7.44 -6.08 -4.25
C ARG A 186 -8.40 -4.90 -4.24
N HIS A 187 -8.06 -3.88 -3.45
CA HIS A 187 -8.74 -2.59 -3.49
C HIS A 187 -8.51 -1.92 -4.84
N SER A 188 -9.53 -1.25 -5.38
CA SER A 188 -9.43 -0.54 -6.65
C SER A 188 -8.48 0.66 -6.60
N ALA A 189 -8.31 1.24 -5.41
CA ALA A 189 -7.53 2.44 -5.17
C ALA A 189 -6.65 2.31 -3.92
N VAL A 190 -5.42 2.82 -4.00
CA VAL A 190 -4.56 3.07 -2.83
C VAL A 190 -4.40 4.57 -2.69
N VAL A 191 -4.79 5.12 -1.52
CA VAL A 191 -4.72 6.55 -1.23
C VAL A 191 -3.51 6.84 -0.37
N ARG A 192 -2.69 7.78 -0.82
CA ARG A 192 -1.52 8.29 -0.09
C ARG A 192 -1.87 9.61 0.57
N VAL A 193 -1.66 9.69 1.87
CA VAL A 193 -2.00 10.87 2.66
C VAL A 193 -0.79 11.36 3.43
N ALA A 194 -0.57 12.67 3.41
CA ALA A 194 0.39 13.33 4.31
C ALA A 194 -0.32 14.29 5.26
N TYR A 195 0.13 14.29 6.51
CA TYR A 195 -0.23 15.29 7.52
C TYR A 195 0.78 16.44 7.48
N LEU A 196 0.29 17.64 7.21
CA LEU A 196 1.07 18.87 7.22
C LEU A 196 1.23 19.31 8.67
N GLN A 197 2.43 19.08 9.22
CA GLN A 197 2.71 19.32 10.62
C GLN A 197 2.69 20.83 10.92
N PRO A 198 1.86 21.30 11.86
CA PRO A 198 1.88 22.69 12.29
C PRO A 198 3.19 22.99 13.05
N ASN A 199 3.62 24.26 13.01
CA ASN A 199 4.82 24.72 13.71
C ASN A 199 4.67 24.67 15.24
N THR A 200 3.43 24.68 15.72
CA THR A 200 3.10 24.58 17.15
C THR A 200 2.51 23.20 17.44
N PRO A 201 2.97 22.49 18.50
CA PRO A 201 2.31 21.27 18.92
C PRO A 201 0.90 21.59 19.41
N GLU A 202 -0.11 21.09 18.70
CA GLU A 202 -1.50 21.16 19.14
C GLU A 202 -1.79 20.07 20.18
N VAL A 203 -2.79 20.34 21.03
CA VAL A 203 -3.16 19.48 22.18
C VAL A 203 -3.91 18.22 21.74
N SER A 204 -4.49 18.22 20.53
CA SER A 204 -5.31 17.12 20.00
C SER A 204 -4.51 16.24 19.02
N ASP A 205 -4.69 14.91 19.12
CA ASP A 205 -3.97 13.92 18.31
C ASP A 205 -4.63 13.68 16.93
N HIS A 206 -4.84 14.77 16.19
CA HIS A 206 -5.43 14.74 14.84
C HIS A 206 -4.66 13.84 13.88
N PHE A 207 -3.34 13.71 14.08
CA PHE A 207 -2.51 12.79 13.33
C PHE A 207 -2.89 11.33 13.60
N ALA A 208 -3.03 10.91 14.86
CA ALA A 208 -3.49 9.56 15.17
C ALA A 208 -4.91 9.32 14.66
N ASN A 209 -5.80 10.32 14.75
CA ASN A 209 -7.16 10.22 14.23
C ASN A 209 -7.18 9.98 12.71
N LEU A 210 -6.33 10.66 11.95
CA LEU A 210 -6.16 10.39 10.53
C LEU A 210 -5.60 8.97 10.27
N CYS A 211 -4.65 8.50 11.09
CA CYS A 211 -4.18 7.12 11.02
C CYS A 211 -5.32 6.12 11.28
N TYR A 212 -6.22 6.39 12.23
CA TYR A 212 -7.39 5.56 12.49
C TYR A 212 -8.38 5.58 11.32
N LEU A 213 -8.61 6.73 10.67
CA LEU A 213 -9.42 6.81 9.46
C LEU A 213 -8.88 5.90 8.34
N LEU A 214 -7.57 5.94 8.08
CA LEU A 214 -6.96 5.07 7.07
C LEU A 214 -7.12 3.59 7.41
N LYS A 215 -6.97 3.20 8.68
CA LYS A 215 -7.23 1.82 9.13
C LYS A 215 -8.70 1.43 8.96
N ALA A 216 -9.62 2.35 9.25
CA ALA A 216 -11.05 2.12 9.04
C ALA A 216 -11.37 1.91 7.55
N SER A 217 -10.73 2.65 6.65
CA SER A 217 -10.97 2.54 5.20
C SER A 217 -10.86 1.11 4.68
N GLU A 218 -9.89 0.33 5.18
CA GLU A 218 -9.67 -1.08 4.78
C GLU A 218 -10.83 -2.02 5.15
N HIS A 219 -11.66 -1.63 6.12
CA HIS A 219 -12.75 -2.45 6.64
C HIS A 219 -14.13 -1.94 6.20
N LEU A 220 -14.24 -0.65 5.91
CA LEU A 220 -15.54 -0.03 5.60
C LEU A 220 -15.85 -0.04 4.10
N THR A 221 -14.85 -0.13 3.24
CA THR A 221 -15.02 -0.20 1.80
C THR A 221 -14.02 -1.15 1.15
N GLN A 222 -14.42 -1.77 0.04
CA GLN A 222 -13.52 -2.57 -0.80
C GLN A 222 -12.87 -1.73 -1.91
N THR A 223 -13.35 -0.50 -2.14
CA THR A 223 -12.87 0.32 -3.25
C THR A 223 -11.54 0.98 -2.96
N ILE A 224 -11.24 1.28 -1.70
CA ILE A 224 -10.13 2.14 -1.30
C ILE A 224 -9.38 1.52 -0.12
N GLN A 225 -8.06 1.63 -0.14
CA GLN A 225 -7.20 1.36 1.01
C GLN A 225 -6.20 2.51 1.20
N GLY A 226 -5.87 2.83 2.45
CA GLY A 226 -4.75 3.74 2.77
C GLY A 226 -3.38 3.08 2.54
N SER A 227 -2.34 3.85 2.25
CA SER A 227 -0.97 3.36 2.03
C SER A 227 -0.26 2.73 3.26
N GLY A 228 -0.98 2.38 4.33
CA GLY A 228 -0.46 1.76 5.55
C GLY A 228 0.12 2.73 6.58
N SER A 229 0.70 3.86 6.15
CA SER A 229 1.16 4.95 7.02
C SER A 229 0.69 6.32 6.52
N VAL A 230 0.56 7.26 7.45
CA VAL A 230 0.44 8.70 7.18
C VAL A 230 1.81 9.32 7.36
N ASP A 231 2.32 9.96 6.32
CA ASP A 231 3.61 10.65 6.42
C ASP A 231 3.42 12.04 7.03
N ARG A 232 4.40 12.49 7.82
CA ARG A 232 4.43 13.87 8.33
C ARG A 232 5.37 14.68 7.46
N ILE A 233 4.86 15.75 6.88
CA ILE A 233 5.68 16.69 6.12
C ILE A 233 5.49 18.11 6.67
N PRO A 234 6.48 19.00 6.55
CA PRO A 234 6.33 20.39 6.96
C PRO A 234 5.19 21.07 6.21
N LEU A 235 4.44 21.95 6.88
CA LEU A 235 3.42 22.79 6.24
C LEU A 235 4.02 23.68 5.13
N HIS A 236 5.24 24.16 5.35
CA HIS A 236 6.04 24.96 4.43
C HIS A 236 6.56 24.08 3.30
N LEU A 237 5.79 23.99 2.19
CA LEU A 237 6.06 23.14 1.03
C LEU A 237 7.22 23.68 0.18
N GLN A 238 8.44 23.70 0.73
CA GLN A 238 9.63 24.22 0.05
C GLN A 238 9.99 23.42 -1.21
N HIS A 239 9.66 22.12 -1.24
CA HIS A 239 9.92 21.24 -2.38
C HIS A 239 8.64 20.50 -2.80
N ILE A 240 8.08 20.89 -3.95
CA ILE A 240 6.86 20.28 -4.52
C ILE A 240 7.02 18.78 -4.80
N ASP A 241 8.24 18.33 -5.08
CA ASP A 241 8.55 16.95 -5.44
C ASP A 241 8.07 15.96 -4.36
N GLN A 242 8.03 16.38 -3.09
CA GLN A 242 7.53 15.55 -2.00
C GLN A 242 5.99 15.46 -2.01
N ALA A 243 5.29 16.58 -2.28
CA ALA A 243 3.84 16.64 -2.26
C ALA A 243 3.19 15.82 -3.39
N VAL A 244 3.82 15.74 -4.56
CA VAL A 244 3.30 15.03 -5.74
C VAL A 244 3.02 13.54 -5.47
N PHE A 245 3.73 12.93 -4.52
CA PHE A 245 3.51 11.54 -4.14
C PHE A 245 2.22 11.29 -3.36
N TYR A 246 1.56 12.34 -2.84
CA TYR A 246 0.34 12.22 -2.03
C TYR A 246 -0.90 12.62 -2.81
N ASP A 247 -2.01 11.94 -2.54
CA ASP A 247 -3.31 12.24 -3.13
C ASP A 247 -4.04 13.30 -2.30
N LEU A 248 -3.80 13.28 -0.98
CA LEU A 248 -4.35 14.21 -0.01
C LEU A 248 -3.23 14.77 0.89
N LEU A 249 -3.20 16.10 1.04
CA LEU A 249 -2.50 16.78 2.13
C LEU A 249 -3.53 17.22 3.17
N PHE A 250 -3.31 16.91 4.44
CA PHE A 250 -4.22 17.27 5.53
C PHE A 250 -3.56 18.25 6.50
N THR A 251 -4.23 19.36 6.80
CA THR A 251 -3.85 20.31 7.86
C THR A 251 -5.07 20.68 8.70
N THR A 252 -4.86 20.87 10.00
CA THR A 252 -5.87 21.33 10.95
C THR A 252 -5.26 22.36 11.89
N GLY A 253 -6.10 22.99 12.70
CA GLY A 253 -5.68 23.91 13.75
C GLY A 253 -6.39 25.26 13.76
N ASN A 254 -5.89 26.18 14.59
CA ASN A 254 -6.50 27.51 14.79
C ASN A 254 -5.75 28.67 14.10
N GLN A 255 -4.49 28.45 13.73
CA GLN A 255 -3.66 29.52 13.18
C GLN A 255 -3.90 29.71 11.67
N PRO A 256 -3.79 30.95 11.16
CA PRO A 256 -3.93 31.22 9.74
C PRO A 256 -2.85 30.53 8.90
N LEU A 257 -3.23 30.13 7.68
CA LEU A 257 -2.29 29.58 6.70
C LEU A 257 -1.54 30.72 6.03
N SER A 258 -0.36 31.04 6.55
CA SER A 258 0.55 32.00 5.93
C SER A 258 1.53 31.26 5.01
N LEU A 259 1.30 31.35 3.70
CA LEU A 259 2.16 30.81 2.66
C LEU A 259 2.85 31.95 1.91
N ASP A 260 4.15 31.81 1.65
CA ASP A 260 4.88 32.73 0.78
C ASP A 260 4.53 32.54 -0.71
N THR A 261 5.05 33.41 -1.58
CA THR A 261 4.77 33.35 -3.03
C THR A 261 5.21 32.03 -3.67
N GLN A 262 6.34 31.47 -3.24
CA GLN A 262 6.84 30.21 -3.78
C GLN A 262 5.99 29.04 -3.31
N GLU A 263 5.58 29.03 -2.04
CA GLU A 263 4.70 28.03 -1.44
C GLU A 263 3.31 28.06 -2.07
N LEU A 264 2.74 29.24 -2.32
CA LEU A 264 1.49 29.39 -3.06
C LEU A 264 1.61 28.81 -4.48
N THR A 265 2.72 29.06 -5.16
CA THR A 265 2.99 28.52 -6.50
C THR A 265 3.12 26.99 -6.47
N ASN A 266 3.79 26.45 -5.46
CA ASN A 266 3.96 25.02 -5.27
C ASN A 266 2.63 24.34 -4.94
N LEU A 267 1.83 24.92 -4.05
CA LEU A 267 0.49 24.43 -3.72
C LEU A 267 -0.41 24.46 -4.96
N LYS A 268 -0.41 25.55 -5.73
CA LYS A 268 -1.19 25.65 -6.97
C LYS A 268 -0.82 24.55 -7.96
N SER A 269 0.48 24.34 -8.15
CA SER A 269 0.99 23.28 -9.04
C SER A 269 0.60 21.88 -8.55
N TYR A 270 0.60 21.63 -7.23
CA TYR A 270 0.12 20.38 -6.65
C TYR A 270 -1.38 20.16 -6.91
N LEU A 271 -2.20 21.20 -6.71
CA LEU A 271 -3.64 21.15 -6.95
C LEU A 271 -3.95 20.95 -8.46
N ASP A 272 -3.21 21.61 -9.36
CA ASP A 272 -3.32 21.45 -10.81
C ASP A 272 -2.77 20.10 -11.31
N ALA A 273 -1.93 19.44 -10.49
CA ALA A 273 -1.50 18.06 -10.71
C ALA A 273 -2.54 17.01 -10.29
N GLY A 274 -3.67 17.44 -9.73
CA GLY A 274 -4.73 16.53 -9.31
C GLY A 274 -4.82 16.32 -7.80
N GLY A 275 -3.84 16.82 -7.03
CA GLY A 275 -3.82 16.72 -5.57
C GLY A 275 -4.95 17.46 -4.87
N VAL A 276 -5.20 17.11 -3.60
CA VAL A 276 -6.21 17.75 -2.76
C VAL A 276 -5.59 18.23 -1.45
N LEU A 277 -5.90 19.48 -1.09
CA LEU A 277 -5.60 20.02 0.23
C LEU A 277 -6.88 19.98 1.08
N LEU A 278 -6.89 19.14 2.12
CA LEU A 278 -7.91 19.14 3.15
C LEU A 278 -7.47 20.05 4.30
N VAL A 279 -8.23 21.11 4.51
CA VAL A 279 -8.08 22.02 5.64
C VAL A 279 -9.26 21.80 6.56
N GLU A 280 -9.00 21.39 7.80
CA GLU A 280 -9.97 21.45 8.87
C GLU A 280 -9.72 22.70 9.72
N SER A 281 -10.78 23.33 10.21
CA SER A 281 -10.70 24.52 11.05
C SER A 281 -11.90 24.58 12.00
N PRO A 282 -11.69 24.83 13.30
CA PRO A 282 -12.77 25.09 14.23
C PRO A 282 -13.61 26.30 13.80
N THR A 283 -14.89 26.31 14.18
CA THR A 283 -15.85 27.33 13.75
C THR A 283 -15.48 28.75 14.25
N ASP A 284 -14.72 28.85 15.34
CA ASP A 284 -14.26 30.10 15.95
C ASP A 284 -12.88 30.56 15.48
N ALA A 285 -12.19 29.78 14.65
CA ALA A 285 -10.88 30.14 14.08
C ALA A 285 -11.01 31.07 12.85
N ILE A 286 -11.63 32.24 13.04
CA ILE A 286 -12.00 33.17 11.96
C ILE A 286 -10.80 33.53 11.07
N ASP A 287 -9.66 33.91 11.67
CA ASP A 287 -8.45 34.29 10.91
C ASP A 287 -7.94 33.15 10.02
N ARG A 288 -8.10 31.90 10.44
CA ARG A 288 -7.74 30.73 9.64
C ARG A 288 -8.72 30.52 8.50
N LEU A 289 -10.02 30.60 8.77
CA LEU A 289 -11.06 30.50 7.73
C LEU A 289 -10.83 31.54 6.64
N ASP A 290 -10.59 32.80 7.02
CA ASP A 290 -10.31 33.90 6.10
C ASP A 290 -9.03 33.63 5.29
N SER A 291 -7.96 33.15 5.92
CA SER A 291 -6.71 32.83 5.20
C SER A 291 -6.89 31.76 4.11
N VAL A 292 -7.78 30.79 4.32
CA VAL A 292 -8.05 29.72 3.34
C VAL A 292 -8.89 30.25 2.17
N VAL A 293 -9.86 31.11 2.46
CA VAL A 293 -10.65 31.82 1.44
C VAL A 293 -9.74 32.70 0.59
N ASP A 294 -8.84 33.46 1.21
CA ASP A 294 -7.85 34.30 0.51
C ASP A 294 -6.95 33.48 -0.42
N ILE A 295 -6.50 32.30 0.01
CA ILE A 295 -5.72 31.38 -0.84
C ILE A 295 -6.54 30.93 -2.05
N ALA A 296 -7.80 30.53 -1.84
CA ALA A 296 -8.69 30.08 -2.91
C ALA A 296 -8.99 31.19 -3.93
N ASP A 297 -9.18 32.43 -3.45
CA ASP A 297 -9.40 33.61 -4.29
C ASP A 297 -8.15 33.97 -5.09
N LYS A 298 -6.95 33.90 -4.50
CA LYS A 298 -5.67 34.05 -5.22
C LYS A 298 -5.49 33.03 -6.36
N PHE A 299 -6.10 31.85 -6.23
CA PHE A 299 -6.11 30.83 -7.28
C PHE A 299 -7.26 30.98 -8.29
N ASN A 300 -8.11 32.00 -8.14
CA ASN A 300 -9.33 32.22 -8.92
C ASN A 300 -10.29 31.02 -8.88
N THR A 301 -10.36 30.35 -7.73
CA THR A 301 -11.25 29.20 -7.49
C THR A 301 -12.01 29.42 -6.18
N PRO A 302 -13.01 30.32 -6.16
CA PRO A 302 -13.72 30.67 -4.93
C PRO A 302 -14.41 29.44 -4.35
N LEU A 303 -14.31 29.27 -3.03
CA LEU A 303 -14.87 28.12 -2.33
C LEU A 303 -16.40 28.14 -2.37
N GLU A 304 -17.00 27.01 -2.76
CA GLU A 304 -18.45 26.83 -2.79
C GLU A 304 -18.91 25.82 -1.75
N ASP A 305 -20.07 26.07 -1.15
CA ASP A 305 -20.68 25.14 -0.20
C ASP A 305 -21.09 23.84 -0.89
N LEU A 306 -20.67 22.69 -0.34
CA LEU A 306 -20.99 21.37 -0.87
C LEU A 306 -22.50 21.14 -1.07
N ARG A 307 -23.35 21.81 -0.28
CA ARG A 307 -24.82 21.72 -0.40
C ARG A 307 -25.36 22.42 -1.64
N LYS A 308 -24.62 23.41 -2.17
CA LYS A 308 -24.96 24.15 -3.40
C LYS A 308 -24.46 23.46 -4.66
N LEU A 309 -23.48 22.57 -4.53
CA LEU A 309 -22.95 21.78 -5.65
C LEU A 309 -23.96 20.74 -6.14
N ASP A 310 -23.65 20.17 -7.31
CA ASP A 310 -24.44 19.11 -7.94
C ASP A 310 -24.75 17.98 -6.93
N ARG A 311 -25.98 17.47 -6.97
CA ARG A 311 -26.44 16.42 -6.05
C ARG A 311 -25.66 15.11 -6.22
N ASN A 312 -25.08 14.89 -7.40
CA ASN A 312 -24.26 13.74 -7.72
C ASN A 312 -22.76 13.98 -7.46
N HIS A 313 -22.38 15.11 -6.84
CA HIS A 313 -20.98 15.41 -6.53
C HIS A 313 -20.33 14.23 -5.78
N PRO A 314 -19.14 13.74 -6.19
CA PRO A 314 -18.57 12.50 -5.65
C PRO A 314 -18.42 12.47 -4.13
N MET A 315 -18.09 13.59 -3.48
CA MET A 315 -18.02 13.65 -2.00
C MET A 315 -19.35 13.38 -1.30
N ARG A 316 -20.49 13.49 -2.00
CA ARG A 316 -21.83 13.17 -1.47
C ARG A 316 -22.28 11.76 -1.79
N THR A 317 -21.69 11.11 -2.79
CA THR A 317 -22.24 9.88 -3.37
C THR A 317 -21.29 8.70 -3.33
N ASN A 318 -19.98 8.90 -3.11
CA ASN A 318 -18.98 7.85 -3.24
C ASN A 318 -17.90 7.87 -2.15
N PRO A 319 -17.59 6.71 -1.53
CA PRO A 319 -18.33 5.45 -1.66
C PRO A 319 -19.66 5.43 -0.88
N PHE A 320 -19.88 6.36 0.04
CA PHE A 320 -21.09 6.42 0.86
C PHE A 320 -22.00 7.58 0.43
N LEU A 321 -23.31 7.37 0.52
CA LEU A 321 -24.31 8.38 0.19
C LEU A 321 -24.62 9.27 1.40
N PHE A 322 -24.49 10.59 1.22
CA PHE A 322 -24.81 11.60 2.23
C PHE A 322 -25.89 12.56 1.74
N ALA A 323 -27.05 12.50 2.39
CA ALA A 323 -28.08 13.52 2.27
C ALA A 323 -27.83 14.72 3.20
N ALA A 324 -27.17 14.49 4.34
CA ALA A 324 -26.79 15.49 5.32
C ALA A 324 -25.35 15.24 5.82
N LEU A 325 -24.67 16.30 6.25
CA LEU A 325 -23.34 16.21 6.86
C LEU A 325 -23.46 15.82 8.34
N PRO A 326 -22.43 15.16 8.92
CA PRO A 326 -22.45 14.77 10.33
C PRO A 326 -22.51 15.98 11.27
N VAL A 327 -23.03 15.73 12.46
CA VAL A 327 -23.02 16.68 13.58
C VAL A 327 -22.03 16.14 14.61
N ILE A 328 -20.96 16.89 14.87
CA ILE A 328 -19.90 16.51 15.83
C ILE A 328 -20.01 17.43 17.04
N ASN A 329 -19.99 16.87 18.26
CA ASN A 329 -20.15 17.65 19.49
C ASN A 329 -21.36 18.61 19.48
N GLN A 330 -22.49 18.14 18.93
CA GLN A 330 -23.73 18.91 18.74
C GLN A 330 -23.62 20.11 17.79
N LYS A 331 -22.50 20.26 17.08
CA LYS A 331 -22.28 21.30 16.07
C LYS A 331 -22.32 20.68 14.67
N PRO A 332 -23.15 21.20 13.74
CA PRO A 332 -23.11 20.74 12.36
C PRO A 332 -21.80 21.19 11.71
N ILE A 333 -21.16 20.30 10.94
CA ILE A 333 -20.02 20.72 10.13
C ILE A 333 -20.49 21.37 8.83
N GLN A 334 -19.62 22.18 8.23
CA GLN A 334 -19.79 22.70 6.88
C GLN A 334 -18.59 22.31 6.02
N ILE A 335 -18.84 22.00 4.75
CA ILE A 335 -17.77 21.72 3.78
C ILE A 335 -17.87 22.72 2.65
N LEU A 336 -16.78 23.45 2.43
CA LEU A 336 -16.59 24.27 1.25
C LEU A 336 -15.51 23.65 0.36
N ILE A 337 -15.67 23.72 -0.95
CA ILE A 337 -14.75 23.10 -1.89
C ILE A 337 -14.63 23.93 -3.16
N ALA A 338 -13.40 24.06 -3.66
CA ALA A 338 -13.09 24.52 -5.02
C ALA A 338 -11.63 24.26 -5.35
N GLY A 339 -11.30 24.08 -6.64
CA GLY A 339 -9.90 24.05 -7.08
C GLY A 339 -9.03 22.90 -6.54
N GLY A 340 -9.60 21.92 -5.84
CA GLY A 340 -8.85 20.89 -5.09
C GLY A 340 -8.58 21.24 -3.62
N ILE A 341 -9.05 22.40 -3.13
CA ILE A 341 -9.10 22.74 -1.71
C ILE A 341 -10.44 22.26 -1.15
N VAL A 342 -10.40 21.51 -0.06
CA VAL A 342 -11.55 21.09 0.74
C VAL A 342 -11.41 21.72 2.12
N LEU A 343 -12.27 22.67 2.45
CA LEU A 343 -12.33 23.30 3.76
C LEU A 343 -13.48 22.71 4.57
N VAL A 344 -13.15 22.08 5.69
CA VAL A 344 -14.11 21.59 6.69
C VAL A 344 -14.14 22.58 7.85
N ILE A 345 -15.31 23.16 8.11
CA ILE A 345 -15.57 24.04 9.25
C ILE A 345 -16.23 23.19 10.35
N GLY A 346 -15.53 23.00 11.46
CA GLY A 346 -15.88 22.10 12.57
C GLY A 346 -14.92 20.92 12.72
N ASP A 347 -15.07 20.18 13.82
CA ASP A 347 -14.07 19.22 14.33
C ASP A 347 -14.31 17.78 13.81
N LEU A 348 -14.40 17.60 12.50
CA LEU A 348 -14.66 16.29 11.87
C LEU A 348 -13.64 15.22 12.27
N SER A 349 -12.36 15.56 12.35
CA SER A 349 -11.28 14.60 12.61
C SER A 349 -11.27 14.09 14.04
N GLU A 350 -11.88 14.79 15.00
CA GLU A 350 -12.05 14.30 16.37
C GLU A 350 -12.87 13.00 16.42
N ALA A 351 -13.78 12.82 15.46
CA ALA A 351 -14.65 11.65 15.38
C ALA A 351 -14.07 10.48 14.57
N TRP A 352 -12.85 10.59 14.05
CA TRP A 352 -12.20 9.50 13.30
C TRP A 352 -11.46 8.50 14.18
N GLY A 353 -10.95 8.95 15.33
CA GLY A 353 -10.12 8.16 16.23
C GLY A 353 -10.82 7.66 17.48
N ILE A 354 -10.01 7.36 18.50
CA ILE A 354 -10.49 6.91 19.80
C ILE A 354 -10.98 8.12 20.60
N ASP A 355 -12.27 8.13 20.95
CA ASP A 355 -12.80 9.08 21.92
C ASP A 355 -12.53 8.58 23.34
N GLU A 356 -11.47 9.06 23.96
CA GLU A 356 -11.09 8.68 25.34
C GLU A 356 -12.18 9.01 26.36
N LYS A 357 -13.01 10.03 26.10
CA LYS A 357 -14.06 10.47 27.02
C LYS A 357 -15.38 9.75 26.77
N LEU A 358 -15.48 8.93 25.72
CA LEU A 358 -16.68 8.17 25.33
C LEU A 358 -17.94 9.04 25.20
N THR A 359 -17.74 10.27 24.74
CA THR A 359 -18.74 11.31 24.54
C THR A 359 -19.50 11.18 23.22
N LEU A 360 -18.85 10.65 22.18
CA LEU A 360 -19.42 10.53 20.85
C LEU A 360 -20.21 9.23 20.68
N PRO A 361 -21.48 9.29 20.22
CA PRO A 361 -22.23 8.11 19.83
C PRO A 361 -21.52 7.36 18.69
N ARG A 362 -21.66 6.02 18.69
CA ARG A 362 -21.13 5.17 17.61
C ARG A 362 -21.61 5.59 16.22
N GLU A 363 -22.85 6.05 16.11
CA GLU A 363 -23.41 6.55 14.85
C GLU A 363 -22.63 7.78 14.36
N THR A 364 -22.35 8.74 15.23
CA THR A 364 -21.54 9.93 14.89
C THR A 364 -20.14 9.56 14.42
N ILE A 365 -19.46 8.65 15.15
CA ILE A 365 -18.13 8.13 14.76
C ILE A 365 -18.21 7.48 13.38
N ARG A 366 -19.21 6.63 13.16
CA ARG A 366 -19.39 5.91 11.91
C ARG A 366 -19.63 6.87 10.73
N THR A 367 -20.56 7.80 10.88
CA THR A 367 -20.89 8.79 9.86
C THR A 367 -19.69 9.70 9.54
N ALA A 368 -18.91 10.08 10.55
CA ALA A 368 -17.68 10.86 10.36
C ALA A 368 -16.60 10.08 9.60
N GLN A 369 -16.41 8.79 9.94
CA GLN A 369 -15.47 7.91 9.22
C GLN A 369 -15.90 7.69 7.76
N GLU A 370 -17.18 7.44 7.51
CA GLU A 370 -17.71 7.30 6.15
C GLU A 370 -17.50 8.58 5.32
N LEU A 371 -17.73 9.75 5.92
CA LEU A 371 -17.47 11.03 5.26
C LEU A 371 -15.97 11.25 5.00
N GLY A 372 -15.12 10.90 5.97
CA GLY A 372 -13.67 10.93 5.79
C GLY A 372 -13.23 10.04 4.62
N ILE A 373 -13.82 8.85 4.48
CA ILE A 373 -13.56 7.95 3.34
C ILE A 373 -14.05 8.56 2.02
N ASN A 374 -15.19 9.26 1.98
CA ASN A 374 -15.62 10.01 0.79
C ASN A 374 -14.60 11.07 0.38
N ILE A 375 -13.99 11.77 1.35
CA ILE A 375 -12.93 12.76 1.07
C ILE A 375 -11.68 12.07 0.49
N LEU A 376 -11.26 10.94 1.07
CA LEU A 376 -10.15 10.14 0.56
C LEU A 376 -10.41 9.64 -0.87
N HIS A 377 -11.63 9.15 -1.13
CA HIS A 377 -12.05 8.72 -2.46
C HIS A 377 -11.98 9.86 -3.47
N PHE A 378 -12.53 11.02 -3.09
CA PHE A 378 -12.53 12.22 -3.92
C PHE A 378 -11.10 12.65 -4.27
N ALA A 379 -10.19 12.66 -3.30
CA ALA A 379 -8.79 13.03 -3.51
C ALA A 379 -8.08 12.13 -4.53
N TRP A 380 -8.21 10.81 -4.36
CA TRP A 380 -7.66 9.85 -5.31
C TRP A 380 -8.31 9.96 -6.69
N SER A 381 -9.63 10.01 -6.74
CA SER A 381 -10.39 10.07 -7.99
C SER A 381 -10.05 11.33 -8.79
N ARG A 382 -9.99 12.49 -8.12
CA ARG A 382 -9.58 13.76 -8.74
C ARG A 382 -8.19 13.63 -9.34
N LYS A 383 -7.22 13.12 -8.58
CA LYS A 383 -5.85 12.98 -9.07
C LYS A 383 -5.74 12.06 -10.27
N GLN A 384 -6.38 10.89 -10.22
CA GLN A 384 -6.41 9.95 -11.33
C GLN A 384 -7.02 10.59 -12.58
N MET A 385 -8.19 11.22 -12.47
CA MET A 385 -8.87 11.85 -13.61
C MET A 385 -8.05 13.01 -14.21
N THR A 386 -7.42 13.83 -13.37
CA THR A 386 -6.53 14.91 -13.83
C THR A 386 -5.31 14.36 -14.55
N GLN A 387 -4.72 13.26 -14.07
CA GLN A 387 -3.56 12.64 -14.70
C GLN A 387 -3.91 11.96 -16.03
N LEU A 388 -5.09 11.34 -16.14
CA LEU A 388 -5.58 10.74 -17.40
C LEU A 388 -5.77 11.76 -18.52
N GLN A 389 -6.00 13.03 -18.18
CA GLN A 389 -6.11 14.13 -19.16
C GLN A 389 -4.75 14.63 -19.65
N LYS A 390 -3.66 14.33 -18.93
CA LYS A 390 -2.31 14.74 -19.33
C LYS A 390 -1.74 13.70 -20.28
N GLN A 391 -1.24 14.13 -21.45
CA GLN A 391 -0.51 13.23 -22.33
C GLN A 391 0.70 12.65 -21.59
N PHE A 392 0.81 11.33 -21.54
CA PHE A 392 2.05 10.67 -21.17
C PHE A 392 3.11 11.07 -22.18
N ILE A 393 4.00 11.99 -21.80
CA ILE A 393 5.25 12.19 -22.52
C ILE A 393 6.09 10.95 -22.20
N SER A 394 6.16 10.00 -23.14
CA SER A 394 7.12 8.91 -23.05
C SER A 394 8.51 9.53 -22.84
N PRO A 395 9.31 9.05 -21.87
CA PRO A 395 10.69 9.50 -21.75
C PRO A 395 11.39 9.23 -23.10
N PRO A 396 12.22 10.16 -23.60
CA PRO A 396 12.98 9.93 -24.82
C PRO A 396 13.76 8.62 -24.62
N SER A 397 13.55 7.69 -25.55
CA SER A 397 14.32 6.47 -25.62
C SER A 397 15.79 6.84 -25.76
N ASN A 398 16.54 6.77 -24.66
CA ASN A 398 18.01 6.78 -24.70
C ASN A 398 18.48 5.41 -25.23
N THR A 399 18.14 5.12 -26.48
CA THR A 399 18.90 4.21 -27.31
C THR A 399 19.58 5.07 -28.35
N PRO A 400 20.92 5.07 -28.45
CA PRO A 400 21.58 5.69 -29.59
C PRO A 400 21.12 4.91 -30.82
N SER A 401 20.25 5.53 -31.62
CA SER A 401 19.96 5.06 -32.96
C SER A 401 21.26 5.19 -33.75
N THR A 402 22.02 4.10 -33.82
CA THR A 402 23.06 3.92 -34.81
C THR A 402 22.40 4.11 -36.19
N PRO A 403 22.88 5.01 -37.05
CA PRO A 403 22.33 5.13 -38.39
C PRO A 403 22.67 3.86 -39.16
N THR A 404 21.68 3.00 -39.34
CA THR A 404 21.77 1.85 -40.23
C THR A 404 21.97 2.39 -41.65
N LYS A 405 23.22 2.33 -42.13
CA LYS A 405 23.53 2.54 -43.55
C LYS A 405 22.65 1.60 -44.39
N PRO A 406 22.05 2.08 -45.49
CA PRO A 406 21.31 1.20 -46.39
C PRO A 406 22.27 0.15 -46.96
N ASN A 407 21.92 -1.12 -46.77
CA ASN A 407 22.72 -2.26 -47.18
C ASN A 407 22.66 -2.39 -48.72
N ALA A 408 23.64 -1.81 -49.41
CA ALA A 408 23.73 -1.73 -50.87
C ALA A 408 23.84 -3.10 -51.59
N LEU A 409 23.91 -4.21 -50.86
CA LEU A 409 23.96 -5.57 -51.41
C LEU A 409 22.58 -6.22 -51.58
N GLN A 410 21.52 -5.66 -50.99
CA GLN A 410 20.17 -6.25 -51.10
C GLN A 410 19.45 -5.86 -52.41
N ASN A 411 19.94 -4.82 -53.10
CA ASN A 411 19.44 -4.40 -54.42
C ASN A 411 20.07 -5.14 -55.61
N VAL A 412 21.07 -5.99 -55.38
CA VAL A 412 21.73 -6.77 -56.45
C VAL A 412 21.07 -8.14 -56.62
N PHE A 413 20.50 -8.72 -55.56
CA PHE A 413 19.81 -10.01 -55.64
C PHE A 413 18.36 -9.93 -56.15
N ASN A 414 17.68 -8.77 -56.00
CA ASN A 414 16.33 -8.56 -56.51
C ASN A 414 16.27 -8.20 -58.02
N LYS A 415 17.40 -8.28 -58.75
CA LYS A 415 17.48 -8.02 -60.20
C LYS A 415 17.93 -9.23 -61.02
N LEU A 416 17.93 -10.42 -60.43
CA LEU A 416 18.29 -11.68 -61.12
C LEU A 416 17.17 -12.73 -61.10
N GLU A 417 15.94 -12.34 -60.75
CA GLU A 417 14.74 -13.19 -60.87
C GLU A 417 13.59 -12.52 -61.66
N GLU A 418 13.93 -11.69 -62.65
CA GLU A 418 13.06 -11.36 -63.80
C GLU A 418 13.79 -11.60 -65.13
#